data_AF-A0A959QRM9-F1
#
_entry.id   AF-A0A959QRM9-F1
#
_cell.length_a   1.000
_cell.length_b   1.000
_cell.length_c   1.000
_cell.angle_alpha   90.00
_cell.angle_beta   90.00
_cell.angle_gamma   90.00
#
_symmetry.space_group_name_H-M   'P 1'
#
loop_
_entity.id
_entity.type
_entity.pdbx_description
1 polymer ?
#
loop_
_entity_poly.entity_id
_entity_poly.type
_entity_poly.pdbx_seq_one_letter_code
_entity_poly.pdbx_strand_id
1 'polypeptide(L)'
;MSTEQLFRSTRYRMLENGHILLWLVKDTCWALEFKAGGITMILPTLGMAIYLMWRSRGSMTELFHNIAVCIWIMANSVWMLGEFFEKETRPYAVVLFIIGLALLAVYYIFFFRREYALKEELPQV
;
A
#
# COMPACT_ATOMS: atom_id res chain seq x y z
N MET A 1 8.68 12.52 -24.13
CA MET A 1 7.83 11.48 -23.50
C MET A 1 6.80 11.00 -24.52
N SER A 2 6.73 9.70 -24.83
CA SER A 2 5.81 9.18 -25.85
C SER A 2 4.38 9.05 -25.32
N THR A 3 3.37 9.17 -26.19
CA THR A 3 1.94 9.11 -25.83
C THR A 3 1.57 7.82 -25.06
N GLU A 4 2.23 6.70 -25.39
CA GLU A 4 2.06 5.43 -24.67
C GLU A 4 2.54 5.48 -23.22
N GLN A 5 3.66 6.16 -22.94
CA GLN A 5 4.17 6.33 -21.58
C GLN A 5 3.20 7.16 -20.73
N LEU A 6 2.60 8.20 -21.32
CA LEU A 6 1.58 9.02 -20.67
C LEU A 6 0.33 8.18 -20.32
N PHE A 7 -0.20 7.40 -21.27
CA PHE A 7 -1.37 6.56 -21.03
C PHE A 7 -1.11 5.48 -19.96
N ARG A 8 0.08 4.88 -19.95
CA ARG A 8 0.47 3.91 -18.92
C ARG A 8 0.49 4.54 -17.52
N SER A 9 1.01 5.76 -17.40
CA SER A 9 1.01 6.54 -16.15
C SER A 9 -0.41 6.88 -15.68
N THR A 10 -1.27 7.38 -16.57
CA THR A 10 -2.66 7.71 -16.22
C THR A 10 -3.45 6.48 -15.75
N ARG A 11 -3.33 5.34 -16.44
CA ARG A 11 -3.98 4.10 -16.01
C ARG A 11 -3.50 3.64 -14.64
N TYR A 12 -2.20 3.73 -14.37
CA TYR A 12 -1.64 3.39 -13.07
C TYR A 12 -2.23 4.26 -11.95
N ARG A 13 -2.31 5.59 -12.17
CA ARG A 13 -2.95 6.51 -11.23
C ARG A 13 -4.43 6.22 -10.99
N MET A 14 -5.17 5.77 -12.00
CA MET A 14 -6.56 5.35 -11.82
C MET A 14 -6.67 4.12 -10.93
N LEU A 15 -5.73 3.18 -11.05
CA LEU A 15 -5.67 2.00 -10.18
C LEU A 15 -5.34 2.38 -8.74
N GLU A 16 -4.41 3.32 -8.50
CA GLU A 16 -4.11 3.85 -7.17
C GLU A 16 -5.32 4.54 -6.53
N ASN A 17 -6.02 5.39 -7.30
CA ASN A 17 -7.23 6.04 -6.83
C ASN A 17 -8.35 5.03 -6.52
N GLY A 18 -8.50 4.00 -7.36
CA GLY A 18 -9.46 2.92 -7.13
C GLY A 18 -9.14 2.09 -5.89
N HIS A 19 -7.86 1.84 -5.63
CA HIS A 19 -7.40 1.19 -4.40
C HIS A 19 -7.76 2.00 -3.15
N ILE A 20 -7.55 3.33 -3.17
CA ILE A 20 -7.93 4.22 -2.06
C ILE A 20 -9.44 4.16 -1.81
N LEU A 21 -10.26 4.15 -2.88
CA LEU A 21 -11.70 4.01 -2.76
C LEU A 21 -12.11 2.70 -2.06
N LEU A 22 -11.53 1.56 -2.47
CA LEU A 22 -11.80 0.26 -1.86
C LEU A 22 -11.44 0.24 -0.37
N TRP A 23 -10.29 0.85 -0.03
CA TRP A 23 -9.87 0.99 1.36
C TRP A 23 -10.84 1.84 2.18
N LEU A 24 -11.27 3.01 1.68
CA LEU A 24 -12.24 3.86 2.38
C LEU A 24 -13.58 3.15 2.60
N VAL A 25 -14.07 2.38 1.63
CA VAL A 25 -15.30 1.59 1.79
C VAL A 25 -15.13 0.52 2.87
N LYS A 26 -14.02 -0.24 2.86
CA LYS A 26 -13.71 -1.22 3.91
C LYS A 26 -13.73 -0.57 5.29
N ASP A 27 -12.98 0.53 5.46
CA ASP A 27 -12.83 1.18 6.76
C ASP A 27 -14.11 1.88 7.21
N THR A 28 -14.96 2.33 6.28
CA THR A 28 -16.32 2.79 6.60
C THR A 28 -17.18 1.63 7.14
N CYS A 29 -17.13 0.45 6.54
CA CYS A 29 -17.82 -0.73 7.09
C CYS A 29 -17.31 -1.08 8.49
N TRP A 30 -16.02 -0.91 8.76
CA TRP A 30 -15.46 -1.10 10.09
C TRP A 30 -15.97 -0.06 11.08
N ALA A 31 -15.94 1.23 10.72
CA ALA A 31 -16.42 2.32 11.58
C ALA A 31 -17.93 2.21 11.90
N LEU A 32 -18.71 1.60 11.01
CA LEU A 32 -20.14 1.31 11.22
C LEU A 32 -20.39 -0.04 11.92
N GLU A 33 -19.34 -0.75 12.34
CA GLU A 33 -19.39 -2.09 12.90
C GLU A 33 -20.10 -3.12 11.99
N PHE A 34 -20.16 -2.84 10.69
CA PHE A 34 -20.81 -3.71 9.71
C PHE A 34 -19.89 -4.89 9.35
N LYS A 35 -19.87 -5.89 10.24
CA LYS A 35 -18.97 -7.05 10.20
C LYS A 35 -18.91 -7.77 8.86
N ALA A 36 -20.08 -8.09 8.28
CA ALA A 36 -20.13 -8.81 7.01
C ALA A 36 -19.49 -8.00 5.88
N GLY A 37 -19.83 -6.72 5.76
CA GLY A 37 -19.25 -5.83 4.74
C GLY A 37 -17.76 -5.56 4.95
N GLY A 38 -17.33 -5.36 6.20
CA GLY A 38 -15.93 -5.15 6.53
C GLY A 38 -15.07 -6.36 6.13
N ILE A 39 -15.52 -7.58 6.47
CA ILE A 39 -14.80 -8.83 6.14
C ILE A 39 -14.77 -9.07 4.63
N THR A 40 -15.89 -8.92 3.91
CA THR A 40 -15.93 -9.13 2.46
C THR A 40 -15.06 -8.13 1.71
N MET A 41 -14.95 -6.89 2.21
CA MET A 41 -14.11 -5.84 1.64
C MET A 41 -12.61 -6.00 1.90
N ILE A 42 -12.17 -6.91 2.79
CA ILE A 42 -10.73 -7.20 2.95
C ILE A 42 -10.16 -7.73 1.62
N LEU A 43 -10.87 -8.67 0.98
CA LEU A 43 -10.40 -9.36 -0.22
C LEU A 43 -10.15 -8.40 -1.41
N PRO A 44 -11.11 -7.55 -1.83
CA PRO A 44 -10.87 -6.62 -2.93
C PRO A 44 -9.82 -5.57 -2.59
N THR A 45 -9.78 -5.05 -1.35
CA THR A 45 -8.82 -4.03 -0.93
C THR A 45 -7.39 -4.59 -0.91
N LEU A 46 -7.17 -5.73 -0.26
CA LEU A 46 -5.86 -6.37 -0.20
C LEU A 46 -5.42 -6.90 -1.58
N GLY A 47 -6.35 -7.47 -2.36
CA GLY A 47 -6.08 -7.93 -3.72
C GLY A 47 -5.61 -6.79 -4.62
N MET A 48 -6.23 -5.61 -4.52
CA MET A 48 -5.82 -4.44 -5.27
C MET A 48 -4.46 -3.90 -4.82
N ALA A 49 -4.18 -3.89 -3.51
CA ALA A 49 -2.88 -3.49 -2.98
C ALA A 49 -1.75 -4.39 -3.53
N ILE A 50 -1.96 -5.71 -3.49
CA ILE A 50 -1.02 -6.70 -4.03
C ILE A 50 -0.85 -6.53 -5.55
N TYR A 51 -1.93 -6.22 -6.27
CA TYR A 51 -1.87 -5.97 -7.70
C TYR A 51 -1.01 -4.72 -8.02
N LEU A 52 -1.18 -3.62 -7.28
CA LEU A 52 -0.35 -2.42 -7.42
C LEU A 52 1.12 -2.72 -7.11
N MET A 53 1.39 -3.45 -6.02
CA MET A 53 2.74 -3.92 -5.67
C MET A 53 3.38 -4.77 -6.77
N TRP A 54 2.63 -5.70 -7.38
CA TRP A 54 3.16 -6.50 -8.49
C TRP A 54 3.45 -5.63 -9.71
N ARG A 55 2.61 -4.62 -9.98
CA ARG A 55 2.77 -3.74 -11.13
C ARG A 55 3.92 -2.75 -10.97
N SER A 56 4.25 -2.37 -9.74
CA SER A 56 5.31 -1.40 -9.43
C SER A 56 6.74 -1.97 -9.43
N ARG A 57 6.93 -3.27 -9.70
CA ARG A 57 8.26 -3.91 -9.72
C ARG A 57 9.31 -3.27 -10.63
N GLY A 58 8.89 -2.46 -11.60
CA GLY A 58 9.80 -1.70 -12.48
C GLY A 58 10.42 -0.47 -11.83
N SER A 59 9.92 -0.02 -10.67
CA SER A 59 10.47 1.10 -9.90
C SER A 59 10.67 0.66 -8.46
N MET A 60 11.92 0.68 -7.98
CA MET A 60 12.23 0.31 -6.60
C MET A 60 11.46 1.21 -5.63
N THR A 61 11.42 2.51 -5.87
CA THR A 61 10.68 3.49 -5.08
C THR A 61 9.22 3.10 -4.92
N GLU A 62 8.52 2.87 -6.02
CA GLU A 62 7.10 2.48 -6.00
C GLU A 62 6.90 1.09 -5.37
N LEU A 63 7.83 0.16 -5.56
CA LEU A 63 7.76 -1.17 -4.99
C LEU A 63 7.82 -1.14 -3.45
N PHE A 64 8.78 -0.45 -2.86
CA PHE A 64 8.91 -0.37 -1.40
C PHE A 64 7.67 0.29 -0.75
N HIS A 65 7.15 1.35 -1.36
CA HIS A 65 5.93 2.00 -0.87
C HIS A 65 4.71 1.09 -0.98
N ASN A 66 4.51 0.41 -2.11
CA ASN A 66 3.38 -0.49 -2.28
C ASN A 66 3.46 -1.72 -1.37
N ILE A 67 4.66 -2.25 -1.08
CA ILE A 67 4.82 -3.31 -0.07
C ILE A 67 4.41 -2.79 1.31
N ALA A 68 4.87 -1.59 1.69
CA ALA A 68 4.49 -1.00 2.98
C ALA A 68 2.98 -0.79 3.11
N VAL A 69 2.32 -0.33 2.05
CA VAL A 69 0.85 -0.19 1.99
C VAL A 69 0.15 -1.55 2.09
N CYS A 70 0.66 -2.60 1.44
CA CYS A 70 0.12 -3.96 1.59
C CYS A 70 0.19 -4.44 3.04
N ILE A 71 1.35 -4.28 3.68
CA ILE A 71 1.57 -4.67 5.09
C ILE A 71 0.64 -3.87 6.00
N TRP A 72 0.47 -2.58 5.74
CA TRP A 72 -0.45 -1.73 6.49
C TRP A 72 -1.90 -2.21 6.38
N ILE A 73 -2.39 -2.51 5.17
CA ILE A 73 -3.76 -3.01 4.95
C ILE A 73 -3.95 -4.36 5.65
N MET A 74 -2.93 -5.22 5.67
CA MET A 74 -2.95 -6.46 6.44
C MET A 74 -3.05 -6.19 7.95
N ALA A 75 -2.23 -5.28 8.48
CA ALA A 75 -2.28 -4.88 9.90
C ALA A 75 -3.67 -4.36 10.28
N ASN A 76 -4.23 -3.49 9.44
CA ASN A 76 -5.54 -2.89 9.61
C ASN A 76 -6.66 -3.94 9.59
N SER A 77 -6.54 -4.93 8.69
CA SER A 77 -7.47 -6.06 8.62
C SER A 77 -7.37 -6.98 9.85
N VAL A 78 -6.17 -7.25 10.37
CA VAL A 78 -5.97 -8.05 11.59
C VAL A 78 -6.58 -7.36 12.81
N TRP A 79 -6.41 -6.04 12.95
CA TRP A 79 -7.02 -5.26 14.02
C TRP A 79 -8.55 -5.27 13.92
N MET A 80 -9.10 -4.96 12.75
CA MET A 80 -10.55 -4.99 12.49
C MET A 80 -11.17 -6.36 12.80
N LEU A 81 -10.52 -7.45 12.40
CA LEU A 81 -10.98 -8.80 12.72
C LEU A 81 -10.94 -9.08 14.23
N GLY A 82 -9.97 -8.53 14.96
CA GLY A 82 -9.96 -8.61 16.42
C GLY A 82 -11.21 -8.00 17.02
N GLU A 83 -11.55 -6.78 16.62
CA GLU A 83 -12.71 -6.06 17.15
C GLU A 83 -14.03 -6.75 16.79
N PHE A 84 -14.21 -7.18 15.54
CA PHE A 84 -15.42 -7.89 15.11
C PHE A 84 -15.64 -9.24 15.81
N PHE A 85 -14.60 -9.86 16.36
CA PHE A 85 -14.68 -11.14 17.03
C PHE A 85 -14.35 -11.05 18.53
N GLU A 86 -14.27 -9.83 19.08
CA GLU A 86 -13.93 -9.57 20.48
C GLU A 86 -12.63 -10.29 20.92
N LYS A 87 -11.64 -10.33 20.04
CA LYS A 87 -10.32 -10.92 20.26
C LYS A 87 -9.25 -9.84 20.32
N GLU A 88 -8.35 -9.97 21.28
CA GLU A 88 -7.17 -9.10 21.40
C GLU A 88 -6.14 -9.40 20.30
N THR A 89 -6.32 -8.80 19.12
CA THR A 89 -5.39 -8.90 17.99
C THR A 89 -4.52 -7.67 17.79
N ARG A 90 -4.76 -6.60 18.56
CA ARG A 90 -4.04 -5.31 18.48
C ARG A 90 -2.51 -5.48 18.53
N PRO A 91 -1.92 -6.32 19.42
CA PRO A 91 -0.47 -6.50 19.43
C PRO A 91 0.09 -7.02 18.09
N TYR A 92 -0.61 -7.96 17.44
CA TYR A 92 -0.20 -8.48 16.13
C TYR A 92 -0.31 -7.41 15.04
N ALA A 93 -1.36 -6.60 15.07
CA ALA A 93 -1.52 -5.48 14.16
C ALA A 93 -0.38 -4.46 14.34
N VAL A 94 -0.05 -4.09 15.58
CA VAL A 94 1.06 -3.17 15.90
C VAL A 94 2.40 -3.68 15.36
N VAL A 95 2.69 -4.98 15.52
CA VAL A 95 3.90 -5.59 14.94
C VAL A 95 3.93 -5.39 13.42
N LEU A 96 2.81 -5.65 12.73
CA LEU A 96 2.73 -5.44 11.28
C LEU A 96 2.89 -3.97 10.89
N PHE A 97 2.30 -3.03 11.65
CA PHE A 97 2.51 -1.59 11.44
C PHE A 97 3.99 -1.20 11.55
N ILE A 98 4.67 -1.69 12.59
CA ILE A 98 6.10 -1.43 12.79
C ILE A 98 6.92 -1.98 11.63
N ILE A 99 6.61 -3.18 11.13
CA ILE A 99 7.30 -3.75 9.97
C ILE A 99 7.12 -2.86 8.73
N GLY A 100 5.91 -2.39 8.45
CA GLY A 100 5.64 -1.48 7.33
C GLY A 100 6.40 -0.16 7.45
N LEU A 101 6.41 0.44 8.64
CA LEU A 101 7.16 1.68 8.92
C LEU A 101 8.68 1.47 8.81
N ALA A 102 9.20 0.36 9.35
CA ALA A 102 10.62 0.02 9.27
C ALA A 102 11.06 -0.18 7.81
N LEU A 103 10.23 -0.81 6.99
CA LEU A 103 10.51 -0.99 5.56
C LEU A 103 10.65 0.37 4.84
N LEU A 104 9.75 1.32 5.10
CA LEU A 104 9.84 2.67 4.55
C LEU A 104 11.06 3.42 5.09
N ALA A 105 11.36 3.31 6.38
CA ALA A 105 12.53 3.93 6.97
C ALA A 105 13.84 3.43 6.32
N VAL A 106 13.96 2.12 6.09
CA VAL A 106 15.11 1.54 5.36
C VAL A 106 15.21 2.10 3.95
N TYR A 107 14.08 2.20 3.23
CA TYR A 107 14.06 2.79 1.89
C TYR A 107 14.59 4.24 1.91
N TYR A 108 14.08 5.09 2.81
CA TYR A 108 14.49 6.50 2.85
C TYR A 108 15.91 6.74 3.37
N ILE A 109 16.41 5.91 4.28
CA ILE A 109 17.77 6.08 4.82
C ILE A 109 18.83 5.62 3.80
N PHE A 110 18.61 4.48 3.15
CA PHE A 110 19.66 3.83 2.35
C PHE A 110 19.51 4.04 0.84
N PHE A 111 18.28 4.09 0.32
CA PHE A 111 18.05 4.06 -1.12
C PHE A 111 17.73 5.45 -1.70
N PHE A 112 17.07 6.31 -0.94
CA PHE A 112 16.72 7.66 -1.39
C PHE A 112 17.94 8.51 -1.76
N ARG A 113 19.02 8.51 -0.94
CA ARG A 113 20.23 9.28 -1.24
C ARG A 113 20.96 8.78 -2.49
N ARG A 114 20.93 7.47 -2.75
CA ARG A 114 21.59 6.85 -3.91
C ARG A 114 20.89 7.20 -5.22
N GLU A 115 19.56 7.27 -5.20
CA GLU A 115 18.76 7.60 -6.38
C GLU A 115 18.90 9.09 -6.77
N TYR A 116 19.03 9.99 -5.79
CA TYR A 116 19.34 11.40 -6.05
C TYR A 116 20.73 11.59 -6.66
N ALA A 117 21.76 10.93 -6.11
CA ALA A 117 23.12 11.00 -6.65
C ALA A 117 23.19 10.50 -8.11
N LEU A 118 22.50 9.41 -8.44
CA LEU A 118 22.43 8.86 -9.80
C LEU A 118 21.73 9.80 -10.80
N LYS A 119 20.73 10.57 -10.38
CA LYS A 119 20.08 11.56 -11.23
C LYS A 119 20.95 12.79 -11.52
N GLU A 120 21.86 13.11 -10.61
CA GLU A 120 22.77 14.24 -10.74
C GLU A 120 23.94 13.94 -11.71
N GLU A 121 24.34 12.67 -11.81
CA GLU A 121 25.40 12.20 -12.71
C GLU A 121 24.95 11.99 -14.18
N LEU A 122 23.64 11.93 -14.45
CA LEU A 122 23.12 11.76 -15.81
C LEU A 122 23.06 13.13 -16.53
N PRO A 123 23.74 13.31 -17.68
CA PRO A 123 23.59 14.51 -18.47
C PRO A 123 22.13 14.67 -18.88
N GLN A 124 21.59 15.87 -18.66
CA GLN A 124 20.25 16.26 -19.08
C GLN A 124 20.22 16.32 -20.62
N VAL A 125 19.91 15.20 -21.27
CA VAL A 125 19.72 15.10 -22.73
C VAL A 125 18.26 15.27 -23.07
#